data_AF-A0A5Z0FA64-F1
#
_entry.id   AF-A0A5Z0FA64-F1
#
_cell.length_a   1.000
_cell.length_b   1.000
_cell.length_c   1.000
_cell.angle_alpha   90.00
_cell.angle_beta   90.00
_cell.angle_gamma   90.00
#
_symmetry.space_group_name_H-M   'P 1'
#
loop_
_entity.id
_entity.type
_entity.pdbx_description
1 polymer ?
#
loop_
_entity_poly.entity_id
_entity_poly.type
_entity_poly.pdbx_seq_one_letter_code
_entity_poly.pdbx_strand_id
1 'polypeptide(L)'
;MKKMLQIALAATFFAGCASTSLTSSTSKGNNELVQNQLFKIEKIIVNGKTFDPKNAEESPNISFENNKFYGYSGCNRFFGSYQTKADTLQIEGDRVASTQML
;
A
#
# COMPACT_ATOMS: atom_id res chain seq x y z
N MET A 1 40.45 21.36 52.35
CA MET A 1 40.00 22.77 52.25
C MET A 1 40.35 23.30 50.86
N LYS A 2 39.46 24.15 50.30
CA LYS A 2 39.54 24.88 49.01
C LYS A 2 38.94 24.09 47.82
N LYS A 3 37.59 24.09 47.71
CA LYS A 3 36.72 25.03 46.94
C LYS A 3 36.76 24.74 45.43
N MET A 4 35.74 24.03 44.92
CA MET A 4 34.60 24.57 44.15
C MET A 4 34.98 24.99 42.74
N LEU A 5 34.46 24.27 41.73
CA LEU A 5 33.62 24.90 40.71
C LEU A 5 32.82 23.82 39.95
N GLN A 6 31.50 23.85 40.14
CA GLN A 6 30.56 23.09 39.32
C GLN A 6 30.45 23.77 37.95
N ILE A 7 30.60 22.99 36.88
CA ILE A 7 30.18 23.39 35.54
C ILE A 7 29.04 22.45 35.17
N ALA A 8 27.83 22.83 35.58
CA ALA A 8 26.61 22.30 35.02
C ALA A 8 26.21 23.20 33.86
N LEU A 9 26.61 22.83 32.65
CA LEU A 9 25.97 23.34 31.43
C LEU A 9 25.53 22.12 30.64
N ALA A 10 24.34 21.64 30.99
CA ALA A 10 23.65 20.60 30.25
C ALA A 10 23.24 21.16 28.89
N ALA A 11 24.12 20.98 27.89
CA ALA A 11 23.75 21.10 26.49
C ALA A 11 22.90 19.87 26.12
N THR A 12 21.60 19.91 26.41
CA THR A 12 20.64 18.97 25.83
C THR A 12 20.49 19.31 24.35
N PHE A 13 21.36 18.73 23.53
CA PHE A 13 21.11 18.57 22.11
C PHE A 13 19.84 17.74 21.95
N PHE A 14 18.71 18.38 21.65
CA PHE A 14 17.59 17.69 21.04
C PHE A 14 17.96 17.35 19.60
N ALA A 15 18.79 16.32 19.42
CA ALA A 15 18.89 15.60 18.16
C ALA A 15 17.65 14.71 18.03
N GLY A 16 16.50 15.33 17.80
CA GLY A 16 15.30 14.65 17.35
C GLY A 16 15.45 14.29 15.89
N CYS A 17 16.24 13.26 15.58
CA CYS A 17 16.08 12.58 14.32
C CYS A 17 14.73 11.86 14.40
N ALA A 18 13.72 12.38 13.72
CA ALA A 18 12.65 11.51 13.25
C ALA A 18 13.29 10.54 12.26
N SER A 19 13.76 9.40 12.78
CA SER A 19 14.05 8.24 11.96
C SER A 19 12.71 7.78 11.40
N THR A 20 12.28 8.40 10.31
CA THR A 20 11.51 7.64 9.34
C THR A 20 12.45 6.51 8.95
N SER A 21 12.07 5.28 9.27
CA SER A 21 12.68 4.10 8.67
C SER A 21 12.39 4.18 7.18
N LEU A 22 13.16 5.00 6.46
CA LEU A 22 13.40 4.81 5.05
C LEU A 22 14.09 3.46 4.97
N THR A 23 13.28 2.42 4.80
CA THR A 23 13.73 1.15 4.26
C THR A 23 14.28 1.46 2.88
N SER A 24 15.57 1.80 2.86
CA SER A 24 16.40 1.80 1.67
C SER A 24 16.49 0.36 1.21
N SER A 25 15.47 -0.10 0.48
CA SER A 25 15.50 -1.38 -0.20
C SER A 25 16.64 -1.33 -1.20
N THR A 26 17.72 -1.99 -0.80
CA THR A 26 18.85 -2.34 -1.66
C THR A 26 18.28 -3.04 -2.89
N SER A 27 18.65 -2.56 -4.07
CA SER A 27 18.30 -3.12 -5.36
C SER A 27 18.80 -4.56 -5.47
N LYS A 28 17.95 -5.51 -5.08
CA LYS A 28 17.86 -6.82 -5.71
C LYS A 28 16.66 -6.74 -6.65
N GLY A 29 16.66 -7.52 -7.73
CA GLY A 29 15.54 -7.56 -8.67
C GLY A 29 14.31 -8.18 -8.00
N ASN A 30 13.66 -7.41 -7.15
CA ASN A 30 12.49 -7.82 -6.40
C ASN A 30 11.30 -7.51 -7.30
N ASN A 31 10.53 -8.52 -7.69
CA ASN A 31 9.17 -8.32 -8.22
C ASN A 31 8.25 -7.87 -7.06
N GLU A 32 8.60 -6.74 -6.45
CA GLU A 32 7.88 -6.15 -5.34
C GLU A 32 6.70 -5.37 -5.90
N LEU A 33 5.51 -5.68 -5.40
CA LEU A 33 4.30 -5.01 -5.83
C LEU A 33 4.35 -3.54 -5.40
N VAL A 34 4.22 -2.63 -6.37
CA VAL A 34 4.24 -1.19 -6.07
C VAL A 34 3.08 -0.83 -5.16
N GLN A 35 3.42 -0.23 -4.02
CA GLN A 35 2.46 0.18 -2.99
C GLN A 35 1.95 1.61 -3.23
N ASN A 36 0.77 1.92 -2.73
CA ASN A 36 0.17 3.26 -2.75
C ASN A 36 0.01 3.87 -4.15
N GLN A 37 -0.06 3.02 -5.18
CA GLN A 37 -0.29 3.42 -6.55
C GLN A 37 -1.69 2.97 -6.99
N LEU A 38 -2.40 3.86 -7.67
CA LEU A 38 -3.67 3.53 -8.32
C LEU A 38 -3.40 3.03 -9.74
N PHE A 39 -3.69 1.76 -9.99
CA PHE A 39 -3.62 1.15 -11.30
C PHE A 39 -4.98 1.23 -11.98
N LYS A 40 -5.00 1.70 -13.23
CA LYS A 40 -6.19 1.62 -14.08
C LYS A 40 -6.25 0.25 -14.73
N ILE A 41 -7.43 -0.36 -14.73
CA ILE A 41 -7.68 -1.63 -15.40
C ILE A 41 -8.14 -1.32 -16.82
N GLU A 42 -7.30 -1.62 -17.80
CA GLU A 42 -7.61 -1.33 -19.21
C GLU A 42 -8.67 -2.25 -19.80
N LYS A 43 -8.73 -3.51 -19.33
CA LYS A 43 -9.64 -4.52 -19.86
C LYS A 43 -9.98 -5.56 -18.82
N ILE A 44 -11.28 -5.85 -18.68
CA ILE A 44 -11.80 -6.95 -17.87
C ILE A 44 -12.42 -7.96 -18.82
N ILE A 45 -11.98 -9.23 -18.75
CA ILE A 45 -12.50 -10.32 -19.58
C ILE A 45 -13.08 -11.39 -18.67
N VAL A 46 -14.36 -11.68 -18.82
CA VAL A 46 -15.06 -12.73 -18.06
C VAL A 46 -15.68 -13.71 -19.05
N ASN A 47 -15.32 -14.99 -18.96
CA ASN A 47 -15.81 -16.04 -19.85
C ASN A 47 -15.66 -15.70 -21.35
N GLY A 48 -14.52 -15.10 -21.72
CA GLY A 48 -14.21 -14.70 -23.10
C GLY A 48 -14.93 -13.43 -23.60
N LYS A 49 -15.75 -12.79 -22.77
CA LYS A 49 -16.42 -11.52 -23.10
C LYS A 49 -15.71 -10.36 -22.42
N THR A 50 -15.42 -9.32 -23.20
CA THR A 50 -14.93 -8.05 -22.65
C THR A 50 -16.08 -7.37 -21.90
N PHE A 51 -15.86 -7.11 -20.62
CA PHE A 51 -16.72 -6.24 -19.84
C PHE A 51 -16.39 -4.79 -20.19
N ASP A 52 -17.42 -4.06 -20.64
CA ASP A 52 -17.32 -2.66 -20.98
C ASP A 52 -18.12 -1.85 -19.93
N PRO A 53 -17.45 -1.06 -19.07
CA PRO A 53 -18.07 -0.29 -18.00
C PRO A 53 -18.79 0.96 -18.55
N LYS A 54 -19.69 0.80 -19.53
CA LYS A 54 -20.34 1.91 -20.27
C LYS A 54 -21.10 2.92 -19.39
N ASN A 55 -21.45 2.52 -18.16
CA ASN A 55 -22.18 3.35 -17.19
C ASN A 55 -21.43 3.53 -15.87
N ALA A 56 -20.14 3.19 -15.82
CA ALA A 56 -19.38 3.36 -14.60
C ALA A 56 -19.03 4.84 -14.39
N GLU A 57 -19.18 5.31 -13.15
CA GLU A 57 -18.82 6.68 -12.75
C GLU A 57 -17.33 6.98 -12.95
N GLU A 58 -16.48 5.94 -12.90
CA GLU A 58 -15.04 6.05 -13.09
C GLU A 58 -14.48 4.80 -13.80
N SER A 59 -13.23 4.89 -14.28
CA SER A 59 -12.55 3.73 -14.85
C SER A 59 -12.27 2.68 -13.78
N PRO A 60 -12.48 1.38 -14.07
CA PRO A 60 -12.10 0.32 -13.15
C PRO A 60 -10.64 0.42 -12.75
N ASN A 61 -10.36 0.20 -11.46
CA ASN A 61 -9.07 0.46 -10.86
C ASN A 61 -8.78 -0.48 -9.69
N ILE A 62 -7.51 -0.56 -9.31
CA ILE A 62 -7.03 -1.30 -8.15
C ILE A 62 -5.80 -0.62 -7.56
N SER A 63 -5.68 -0.61 -6.25
CA SER A 63 -4.49 -0.20 -5.52
C SER A 63 -4.09 -1.25 -4.48
N PHE A 64 -2.83 -1.20 -4.06
CA PHE A 64 -2.26 -2.10 -3.08
C PHE A 64 -1.55 -1.31 -2.00
N GLU A 65 -1.83 -1.63 -0.74
CA GLU A 65 -1.19 -1.03 0.41
C GLU A 65 -1.23 -2.00 1.59
N ASN A 66 -0.11 -2.21 2.27
CA ASN A 66 -0.03 -2.92 3.56
C ASN A 66 -0.75 -4.29 3.53
N ASN A 67 -0.45 -5.12 2.53
CA ASN A 67 -1.06 -6.45 2.32
C ASN A 67 -2.58 -6.40 2.08
N LYS A 68 -3.11 -5.25 1.67
CA LYS A 68 -4.51 -5.05 1.31
C LYS A 68 -4.64 -4.50 -0.09
N PHE A 69 -5.70 -4.89 -0.78
CA PHE A 69 -6.08 -4.28 -2.04
C PHE A 69 -7.44 -3.62 -1.90
N TYR A 70 -7.63 -2.56 -2.68
CA TYR A 70 -8.89 -1.86 -2.83
C TYR A 70 -9.08 -1.56 -4.31
N GLY A 71 -10.29 -1.72 -4.81
CA GLY A 71 -10.54 -1.47 -6.22
C GLY A 71 -12.00 -1.24 -6.53
N TYR A 72 -12.23 -0.86 -7.78
CA TYR A 72 -13.53 -0.62 -8.35
C TYR A 72 -13.63 -1.35 -9.69
N SER A 73 -14.68 -2.14 -9.86
CA SER A 73 -14.88 -2.99 -11.04
C SER A 73 -15.75 -2.35 -12.13
N GLY A 74 -16.21 -1.11 -11.92
CA GLY A 74 -17.17 -0.44 -12.79
C GLY A 74 -18.63 -0.50 -12.31
N CYS A 75 -18.94 -1.40 -11.37
CA CYS A 75 -20.26 -1.46 -10.72
C CYS A 75 -20.15 -1.49 -9.19
N ASN A 76 -19.15 -2.19 -8.66
CA ASN A 76 -18.95 -2.36 -7.23
C ASN A 76 -17.52 -2.07 -6.83
N ARG A 77 -17.35 -1.68 -5.57
CA ARG A 77 -16.04 -1.66 -4.92
C ARG A 77 -15.73 -3.05 -4.40
N PHE A 78 -14.50 -3.49 -4.59
CA PHE A 78 -13.97 -4.76 -4.10
C PHE A 78 -12.70 -4.51 -3.29
N PHE A 79 -12.49 -5.29 -2.25
CA PHE A 79 -11.35 -5.10 -1.36
C PHE A 79 -11.03 -6.37 -0.59
N GLY A 80 -9.80 -6.46 -0.09
CA GLY A 80 -9.40 -7.59 0.73
C GLY A 80 -7.94 -7.62 1.08
N SER A 81 -7.46 -8.79 1.53
CA SER A 81 -6.05 -9.02 1.85
C SER A 81 -5.34 -9.87 0.79
N TYR A 82 -4.04 -9.66 0.63
CA TYR A 82 -3.21 -10.41 -0.30
C TYR A 82 -1.82 -10.68 0.29
N GLN A 83 -1.15 -11.67 -0.29
CA GLN A 83 0.26 -11.97 -0.05
C GLN A 83 1.01 -12.05 -1.38
N THR A 84 2.29 -11.69 -1.38
CA THR A 84 3.17 -11.85 -2.54
C THR A 84 4.16 -12.99 -2.29
N LYS A 85 4.32 -13.85 -3.30
CA LYS A 85 5.34 -14.90 -3.31
C LYS A 85 6.01 -14.92 -4.67
N ALA A 86 7.21 -14.33 -4.73
CA ALA A 86 7.90 -14.05 -6.00
C ALA A 86 6.95 -13.34 -6.97
N ASP A 87 6.63 -13.97 -8.10
CA ASP A 87 5.81 -13.38 -9.17
C ASP A 87 4.31 -13.66 -9.02
N THR A 88 3.91 -14.23 -7.88
CA THR A 88 2.51 -14.57 -7.59
C THR A 88 1.92 -13.64 -6.54
N LEU A 89 0.79 -13.03 -6.88
CA LEU A 89 -0.09 -12.35 -5.93
C LEU A 89 -1.20 -13.32 -5.52
N GLN A 90 -1.20 -13.74 -4.26
CA GLN A 90 -2.21 -14.64 -3.70
C GLN A 90 -3.24 -13.83 -2.91
N ILE A 91 -4.51 -13.97 -3.28
CA ILE A 91 -5.64 -13.35 -2.57
C ILE A 91 -6.03 -14.23 -1.37
N GLU A 92 -6.17 -13.62 -0.19
CA GLU A 92 -6.64 -14.29 1.02
C GLU A 92 -8.18 -14.33 1.01
N GLY A 93 -8.75 -15.42 0.48
CA GLY A 93 -10.16 -15.52 0.12
C GLY A 93 -11.16 -15.31 1.28
N ASP A 94 -10.77 -15.65 2.51
CA ASP A 94 -11.54 -15.40 3.73
C ASP A 94 -11.60 -13.92 4.13
N ARG A 95 -10.80 -13.08 3.48
CA ARG A 95 -10.63 -11.66 3.76
C ARG A 95 -10.96 -10.80 2.54
N VAL A 96 -11.86 -11.26 1.69
CA VAL A 96 -12.35 -10.52 0.51
C VAL A 96 -13.81 -10.14 0.70
N ALA A 97 -14.15 -8.93 0.28
CA ALA A 97 -15.52 -8.45 0.23
C ALA A 97 -15.75 -7.52 -0.97
N SER A 98 -17.03 -7.28 -1.26
CA SER A 98 -17.49 -6.36 -2.29
C SER A 98 -18.73 -5.62 -1.79
N THR A 99 -18.92 -4.39 -2.25
CA THR A 99 -20.22 -3.71 -2.14
C THR A 99 -21.22 -4.30 -3.12
N GLN A 100 -22.50 -4.00 -2.91
CA GLN A 100 -23.55 -4.13 -3.90
C GLN A 100 -24.26 -2.77 -4.02
N MET A 101 -23.97 -2.04 -5.10
CA MET A 101 -24.69 -0.81 -5.43
C MET A 101 -25.94 -1.17 -6.27
N LEU A 102 -27.05 -0.47 -6.00
CA LEU A 102 -28.34 -0.62 -6.68
C LEU A 102 -28.44 0.32 -7.88
#